data_AF-A0A1U8P8G1-F1
#
_entry.id   AF-A0A1U8P8G1-F1
#
_cell.length_a   1.000
_cell.length_b   1.000
_cell.length_c   1.000
_cell.angle_alpha   90.00
_cell.angle_beta   90.00
_cell.angle_gamma   90.00
#
_symmetry.space_group_name_H-M   'P 1'
#
loop_
_entity.id
_entity.type
_entity.pdbx_description
1 polymer ?
#
loop_
_entity_poly.entity_id
_entity_poly.type
_entity_poly.pdbx_seq_one_letter_code
_entity_poly.pdbx_strand_id
1 'polypeptide(L)'
;MCPLEAQSKARKRQRDSDLIARSYILASMSSVLQKQHKNLCTAKKILTNLEDLFRGQVTLAQQFAITNLMNSQQNTGTSVKEHMLKLMGFFAEAEDNGVELDVNTQIEIVFKSLTKEFAGFRAAYNLGNKALTLSQLMKELQSYELMLNGSKLVQEKPKANLAVGPSSSKGETET
;
A
#
# COMPACT_ATOMS: atom_id res chain seq x y z
N MET A 1 15.35 -57.74 22.93
CA MET A 1 14.56 -57.90 21.70
C MET A 1 13.30 -57.03 21.84
N CYS A 2 13.11 -55.99 21.02
CA CYS A 2 11.83 -55.26 20.99
C CYS A 2 10.73 -56.20 20.49
N PRO A 3 9.53 -56.24 21.10
CA PRO A 3 8.48 -57.16 20.66
C PRO A 3 7.88 -56.67 19.34
N LEU A 4 8.04 -57.48 18.29
CA LEU A 4 7.51 -57.28 16.94
C LEU A 4 6.00 -56.92 16.92
N GLU A 5 5.25 -57.42 17.90
CA GLU A 5 3.82 -57.15 18.11
C GLU A 5 3.51 -55.71 18.56
N ALA A 6 4.37 -55.11 19.39
CA ALA A 6 4.21 -53.71 19.78
C ALA A 6 4.42 -52.78 18.56
N GLN A 7 5.36 -53.15 17.68
CA GLN A 7 5.65 -52.42 16.46
C GLN A 7 4.51 -52.52 15.43
N SER A 8 3.86 -53.68 15.30
CA SER A 8 2.74 -53.87 14.37
C SER A 8 1.49 -53.09 14.81
N LYS A 9 1.17 -53.10 16.11
CA LYS A 9 0.07 -52.32 16.69
C LYS A 9 0.28 -50.81 16.53
N ALA A 10 1.51 -50.33 16.74
CA ALA A 10 1.87 -48.94 16.53
C ALA A 10 1.70 -48.50 15.06
N ARG A 11 2.15 -49.32 14.10
CA ARG A 11 1.97 -49.05 12.66
C ARG A 11 0.51 -48.99 12.25
N LYS A 12 -0.34 -49.86 12.80
CA LYS A 12 -1.79 -49.83 12.53
C LYS A 12 -2.40 -48.50 13.01
N ARG A 13 -2.13 -48.12 14.26
CA ARG A 13 -2.61 -46.85 14.83
C ARG A 13 -2.19 -45.64 13.99
N GLN A 14 -0.94 -45.62 13.53
CA GLN A 14 -0.45 -44.54 12.68
C GLN A 14 -1.21 -44.45 11.34
N ARG A 15 -1.53 -45.58 10.71
CA ARG A 15 -2.33 -45.59 9.47
C ARG A 15 -3.76 -45.11 9.69
N ASP A 16 -4.38 -45.54 10.79
CA ASP A 16 -5.74 -45.14 11.13
C ASP A 16 -5.79 -43.61 11.37
N SER A 17 -4.82 -43.07 12.10
CA SER A 17 -4.69 -41.61 12.30
C SER A 17 -4.43 -40.85 11.00
N ASP A 18 -3.58 -41.36 10.11
CA ASP A 18 -3.30 -40.73 8.81
C ASP A 18 -4.53 -40.73 7.89
N LEU A 19 -5.34 -41.79 7.90
CA LEU A 19 -6.59 -41.87 7.16
C LEU A 19 -7.60 -40.81 7.64
N ILE A 20 -7.72 -40.64 8.95
CA ILE A 20 -8.59 -39.63 9.56
C ILE A 20 -8.12 -38.23 9.17
N ALA A 21 -6.84 -37.91 9.36
CA ALA A 21 -6.28 -36.61 9.00
C ALA A 21 -6.47 -36.30 7.50
N ARG A 22 -6.24 -37.28 6.63
CA ARG A 22 -6.47 -37.17 5.19
C ARG A 22 -7.93 -36.86 4.87
N SER A 23 -8.87 -37.51 5.55
CA SER A 23 -10.30 -37.31 5.34
C SER A 23 -10.73 -35.88 5.71
N TYR A 24 -10.24 -35.37 6.85
CA TYR A 24 -10.46 -33.99 7.25
C TYR A 24 -9.87 -32.99 6.25
N ILE A 25 -8.60 -33.16 5.86
CA ILE A 25 -7.93 -32.27 4.90
C ILE A 25 -8.70 -32.23 3.57
N LEU A 26 -9.07 -33.39 3.02
CA LEU A 26 -9.81 -33.44 1.75
C LEU A 26 -11.22 -32.86 1.86
N ALA A 27 -11.88 -33.00 3.01
CA ALA A 27 -13.22 -32.44 3.24
C ALA A 27 -13.21 -30.91 3.37
N SER A 28 -12.12 -30.33 3.88
CA SER A 28 -11.95 -28.88 4.00
C SER A 28 -11.59 -28.18 2.69
N MET A 29 -11.23 -28.92 1.65
CA MET A 29 -10.86 -28.38 0.34
C MET A 29 -12.06 -27.97 -0.50
N SER A 30 -11.84 -27.05 -1.43
CA SER A 30 -12.77 -26.83 -2.55
C SER A 30 -12.87 -28.09 -3.41
N SER A 31 -13.99 -28.25 -4.12
CA SER A 31 -14.24 -29.42 -4.97
C SER A 31 -13.18 -29.62 -6.06
N VAL A 32 -12.57 -28.54 -6.54
CA VAL A 32 -11.47 -28.57 -7.53
C VAL A 32 -10.19 -29.11 -6.89
N LEU A 33 -9.78 -28.54 -5.75
CA LEU A 33 -8.54 -28.93 -5.05
C LEU A 33 -8.64 -30.36 -4.53
N GLN A 34 -9.79 -30.75 -3.99
CA GLN A 34 -10.06 -32.11 -3.54
C GLN A 34 -9.89 -33.13 -4.67
N LYS A 35 -10.42 -32.85 -5.87
CA LYS A 35 -10.28 -33.74 -7.03
C LYS A 35 -8.82 -33.94 -7.45
N GLN A 36 -7.99 -32.90 -7.35
CA GLN A 36 -6.56 -33.00 -7.65
C GLN A 36 -5.80 -33.82 -6.60
N HIS A 37 -6.18 -33.74 -5.32
CA HIS A 37 -5.41 -34.34 -4.22
C HIS A 37 -5.96 -35.69 -3.72
N LYS A 38 -7.15 -36.13 -4.18
CA LYS A 38 -7.81 -37.37 -3.70
C LYS A 38 -6.96 -38.64 -3.85
N ASN A 39 -6.03 -38.70 -4.79
CA ASN A 39 -5.21 -39.89 -5.03
C ASN A 39 -3.94 -39.95 -4.16
N LEU A 40 -3.63 -38.88 -3.42
CA LEU A 40 -2.48 -38.87 -2.52
C LEU A 40 -2.78 -39.71 -1.28
N CYS A 41 -1.93 -40.71 -1.03
CA CYS A 41 -2.22 -41.78 -0.08
C CYS A 41 -2.11 -41.37 1.40
N THR A 42 -1.46 -40.25 1.71
CA THR A 42 -1.16 -39.84 3.09
C THR A 42 -1.45 -38.37 3.30
N ALA A 43 -1.87 -38.00 4.51
CA ALA A 43 -2.09 -36.60 4.89
C ALA A 43 -0.83 -35.75 4.64
N LYS A 44 0.36 -36.29 4.97
CA LYS A 44 1.64 -35.62 4.75
C LYS A 44 1.87 -35.22 3.28
N LYS A 45 1.68 -36.15 2.34
CA LYS A 45 1.83 -35.88 0.90
C LYS A 45 0.86 -34.80 0.41
N ILE A 46 -0.37 -34.79 0.91
CA ILE A 46 -1.34 -33.75 0.58
C ILE A 46 -0.83 -32.40 1.09
N LEU A 47 -0.45 -32.31 2.36
CA LEU A 47 0.04 -31.07 2.96
C LEU A 47 1.28 -30.54 2.25
N THR A 48 2.28 -31.38 1.95
CA THR A 48 3.47 -30.95 1.22
C THR A 48 3.15 -30.42 -0.18
N ASN A 49 2.19 -31.01 -0.89
CA ASN A 49 1.81 -30.52 -2.21
C ASN A 49 1.06 -29.18 -2.14
N LEU A 50 0.20 -29.00 -1.14
CA LEU A 50 -0.46 -27.71 -0.89
C LEU A 50 0.57 -26.63 -0.52
N GLU A 51 1.50 -26.95 0.37
CA GLU A 51 2.59 -26.03 0.71
C GLU A 51 3.35 -25.61 -0.53
N ASP A 52 3.70 -26.54 -1.42
CA ASP A 52 4.38 -26.23 -2.68
C ASP A 52 3.53 -25.32 -3.59
N LEU A 53 2.24 -25.64 -3.76
CA LEU A 53 1.32 -24.89 -4.61
C LEU A 53 1.09 -23.45 -4.12
N PHE A 54 0.94 -23.25 -2.80
CA PHE A 54 0.59 -21.95 -2.23
C PHE A 54 1.80 -21.13 -1.77
N ARG A 55 2.95 -21.75 -1.49
CA ARG A 55 4.16 -21.04 -1.07
C ARG A 55 4.59 -19.99 -2.09
N GLY A 56 4.62 -20.36 -3.38
CA GLY A 56 4.95 -19.42 -4.45
C GLY A 56 3.94 -18.27 -4.55
N GLN A 57 2.65 -18.55 -4.34
CA GLN A 57 1.60 -17.55 -4.41
C GLN A 57 1.71 -16.50 -3.29
N VAL A 58 2.02 -16.92 -2.06
CA VAL A 58 2.24 -16.00 -0.93
C VAL A 58 3.41 -15.07 -1.23
N THR A 59 4.54 -15.62 -1.67
CA THR A 59 5.72 -14.82 -2.02
C THR A 59 5.42 -13.84 -3.15
N LEU A 60 4.68 -14.26 -4.18
CA LEU A 60 4.28 -13.37 -5.28
C LEU A 60 3.36 -12.24 -4.81
N ALA A 61 2.41 -12.53 -3.93
CA ALA A 61 1.50 -11.53 -3.40
C ALA A 61 2.24 -10.47 -2.56
N GLN A 62 3.18 -10.90 -1.71
CA GLN A 62 4.07 -10.01 -0.98
C GLN A 62 4.90 -9.12 -1.92
N GLN A 63 5.50 -9.72 -2.95
CA GLN A 63 6.28 -8.99 -3.96
C GLN A 63 5.43 -7.96 -4.70
N PHE A 64 4.19 -8.31 -5.05
CA PHE A 64 3.27 -7.40 -5.73
C PHE A 64 2.88 -6.22 -4.84
N ALA A 65 2.54 -6.48 -3.57
CA ALA A 65 2.22 -5.43 -2.60
C ALA A 65 3.40 -4.45 -2.41
N ILE A 66 4.62 -4.97 -2.23
CA ILE A 66 5.84 -4.15 -2.13
C ILE A 66 6.07 -3.35 -3.42
N THR A 67 5.89 -3.97 -4.58
CA THR A 67 6.06 -3.32 -5.89
C THR A 67 5.07 -2.17 -6.06
N ASN A 68 3.80 -2.38 -5.71
CA ASN A 68 2.76 -1.33 -5.77
C ASN A 68 3.10 -0.15 -4.86
N LEU A 69 3.59 -0.42 -3.65
CA LEU A 69 4.03 0.63 -2.72
C LEU A 69 5.21 1.44 -3.28
N MET A 70 6.25 0.76 -3.78
CA MET A 70 7.46 1.44 -4.29
C MET A 70 7.19 2.23 -5.58
N ASN A 71 6.29 1.74 -6.42
CA ASN A 71 5.94 2.39 -7.68
C ASN A 71 4.81 3.41 -7.54
N SER A 72 4.16 3.52 -6.37
CA SER A 72 3.15 4.52 -6.13
C SER A 72 3.80 5.90 -6.12
N GLN A 73 3.41 6.74 -7.07
CA GLN A 73 3.85 8.13 -7.19
C GLN A 73 2.63 9.02 -7.32
N GLN A 74 2.64 10.15 -6.63
CA GLN A 74 1.62 11.17 -6.77
C GLN A 74 1.75 11.79 -8.16
N ASN A 75 0.64 11.86 -8.89
CA ASN A 75 0.62 12.51 -10.19
C ASN A 75 0.53 14.02 -10.01
N THR A 76 1.20 14.78 -10.87
CA THR A 76 1.07 16.25 -10.88
C THR A 76 -0.39 16.64 -11.09
N GLY A 77 -0.93 17.48 -10.20
CA GLY A 77 -2.32 17.93 -10.25
C GLY A 77 -3.32 17.04 -9.50
N THR A 78 -2.93 15.85 -9.03
CA THR A 78 -3.75 15.05 -8.11
C THR A 78 -3.61 15.56 -6.67
N SER A 79 -4.72 15.58 -5.93
CA SER A 79 -4.71 16.04 -4.54
C SER A 79 -3.94 15.07 -3.64
N VAL A 80 -3.23 15.61 -2.65
CA VAL A 80 -2.51 14.79 -1.66
C VAL A 80 -3.46 13.89 -0.88
N LYS A 81 -4.71 14.32 -0.68
CA LYS A 81 -5.76 13.53 -0.03
C LYS A 81 -6.02 12.23 -0.78
N GLU A 82 -6.23 12.32 -2.08
CA GLU A 82 -6.53 11.17 -2.95
C GLU A 82 -5.34 10.20 -2.99
N HIS A 83 -4.13 10.73 -3.13
CA HIS A 83 -2.91 9.93 -3.11
C HIS A 83 -2.68 9.20 -1.78
N MET A 84 -2.90 9.89 -0.65
CA MET A 84 -2.80 9.28 0.68
C MET A 84 -3.80 8.15 0.89
N LEU A 85 -5.05 8.31 0.44
CA LEU A 85 -6.05 7.24 0.53
C LEU A 85 -5.64 6.02 -0.30
N LYS A 86 -5.05 6.22 -1.48
CA LYS A 86 -4.49 5.14 -2.29
C LYS A 86 -3.37 4.39 -1.57
N LEU A 87 -2.42 5.12 -0.96
CA LEU A 87 -1.34 4.51 -0.19
C LEU A 87 -1.86 3.74 1.03
N MET A 88 -2.86 4.26 1.75
CA MET A 88 -3.49 3.54 2.85
C MET A 88 -4.12 2.22 2.40
N GLY A 89 -4.73 2.20 1.21
CA GLY A 89 -5.21 0.97 0.59
C GLY A 89 -4.07 -0.03 0.34
N PHE A 90 -2.94 0.43 -0.19
CA PHE A 90 -1.77 -0.43 -0.39
C PHE A 90 -1.12 -0.90 0.91
N PHE A 91 -1.12 -0.09 1.97
CA PHE A 91 -0.63 -0.53 3.28
C PHE A 91 -1.52 -1.63 3.87
N ALA A 92 -2.84 -1.49 3.77
CA ALA A 92 -3.77 -2.54 4.20
C ALA A 92 -3.59 -3.82 3.37
N GLU A 93 -3.46 -3.70 2.03
CA GLU A 93 -3.20 -4.84 1.16
C GLU A 93 -1.85 -5.51 1.49
N ALA A 94 -0.81 -4.73 1.81
CA ALA A 94 0.49 -5.26 2.22
C ALA A 94 0.37 -6.06 3.52
N GLU A 95 -0.32 -5.53 4.53
CA GLU A 95 -0.57 -6.21 5.81
C GLU A 95 -1.38 -7.51 5.62
N ASP A 96 -2.43 -7.49 4.82
CA ASP A 96 -3.23 -8.68 4.47
C ASP A 96 -2.40 -9.77 3.78
N ASN A 97 -1.34 -9.39 3.06
CA ASN A 97 -0.38 -10.29 2.42
C ASN A 97 0.81 -10.66 3.33
N GLY A 98 0.80 -10.27 4.60
CA GLY A 98 1.83 -10.58 5.58
C GLY A 98 3.11 -9.73 5.44
N VAL A 99 3.01 -8.55 4.82
CA VAL A 99 4.07 -7.54 4.77
C VAL A 99 3.78 -6.50 5.85
N GLU A 100 4.39 -6.69 7.02
CA GLU A 100 4.29 -5.72 8.12
C GLU A 100 5.26 -4.56 7.90
N LEU A 101 4.74 -3.34 7.88
CA LEU A 101 5.52 -2.11 7.76
C LEU A 101 5.33 -1.28 9.01
N ASP A 102 6.41 -0.93 9.69
CA ASP A 102 6.32 -0.02 10.82
C ASP A 102 5.92 1.40 10.35
N VAL A 103 5.39 2.20 11.27
CA VAL A 103 4.88 3.54 10.97
C VAL A 103 5.94 4.44 10.33
N ASN A 104 7.22 4.35 10.74
CA ASN A 104 8.26 5.18 10.15
C ASN A 104 8.56 4.76 8.71
N THR A 105 8.57 3.46 8.43
CA THR A 105 8.69 2.95 7.06
C THR A 105 7.52 3.40 6.18
N GLN A 106 6.28 3.36 6.69
CA GLN A 106 5.11 3.86 5.97
C GLN A 106 5.23 5.37 5.66
N ILE A 107 5.70 6.17 6.63
CA ILE A 107 5.93 7.61 6.45
C ILE A 107 7.01 7.89 5.41
N GLU A 108 8.11 7.14 5.42
CA GLU A 108 9.16 7.28 4.39
C GLU A 108 8.66 6.91 2.99
N ILE A 109 7.81 5.88 2.87
CA ILE A 109 7.15 5.53 1.60
C ILE A 109 6.26 6.69 1.14
N VAL A 110 5.46 7.26 2.04
CA VAL A 110 4.65 8.46 1.74
C VAL A 110 5.55 9.55 1.18
N PHE A 111 6.61 9.95 1.89
CA PHE A 111 7.49 11.03 1.43
C PHE A 111 8.19 10.75 0.10
N LYS A 112 8.57 9.50 -0.18
CA LYS A 112 9.18 9.12 -1.47
C LYS A 112 8.18 9.11 -2.63
N SER A 113 6.90 8.94 -2.33
CA SER A 113 5.83 8.91 -3.34
C SER A 113 5.27 10.30 -3.69
N LEU A 114 5.48 11.30 -2.82
CA LEU A 114 4.95 12.64 -3.04
C LEU A 114 5.75 13.38 -4.11
N THR A 115 5.10 14.33 -4.78
CA THR A 115 5.76 15.18 -5.76
C THR A 115 6.75 16.14 -5.09
N LYS A 116 7.69 16.68 -5.88
CA LYS A 116 8.78 17.56 -5.41
C LYS A 116 8.31 18.82 -4.68
N GLU A 117 7.08 19.26 -4.90
CA GLU A 117 6.45 20.41 -4.23
C GLU A 117 6.37 20.20 -2.71
N PHE A 118 6.37 18.95 -2.24
CA PHE A 118 6.35 18.59 -0.83
C PHE A 118 7.74 18.47 -0.17
N ALA A 119 8.82 18.74 -0.91
CA ALA A 119 10.18 18.65 -0.36
C ALA A 119 10.40 19.56 0.87
N GLY A 120 9.82 20.76 0.87
CA GLY A 120 9.87 21.69 2.01
C GLY A 120 9.17 21.13 3.25
N PHE A 121 8.01 20.48 3.07
CA PHE A 121 7.28 19.81 4.16
C PHE A 121 8.12 18.68 4.76
N ARG A 122 8.72 17.81 3.92
CA ARG A 122 9.57 16.71 4.39
C ARG A 122 10.75 17.21 5.22
N ALA A 123 11.43 18.27 4.76
CA ALA A 123 12.54 18.86 5.50
C ALA A 123 12.10 19.37 6.88
N ALA A 124 10.96 20.06 6.95
CA ALA A 124 10.41 20.56 8.20
C ALA A 124 9.99 19.43 9.15
N TYR A 125 9.38 18.36 8.62
CA TYR A 125 9.00 17.18 9.39
C TYR A 125 10.22 16.49 10.02
N ASN A 126 11.28 16.26 9.23
CA ASN A 126 12.51 15.61 9.70
C ASN A 126 13.22 16.43 10.79
N LEU A 127 13.16 17.76 10.70
CA LEU A 127 13.74 18.64 11.72
C LEU A 127 12.93 18.65 13.02
N GLY A 128 11.61 18.52 12.91
CA GLY A 128 10.68 18.58 14.05
C GLY A 128 10.59 17.29 14.88
N ASN A 129 11.22 16.19 14.44
CA ASN A 129 11.16 14.87 15.08
C ASN A 129 9.75 14.48 15.56
N LYS A 130 8.75 14.68 14.69
CA LYS A 130 7.34 14.44 15.05
C LYS A 130 7.00 12.96 14.91
N ALA A 131 6.61 12.32 15.99
CA ALA A 131 5.95 11.01 15.93
C ALA A 131 4.48 11.19 15.51
N LEU A 132 4.22 11.21 14.20
CA LEU A 132 2.86 11.31 13.66
C LEU A 132 2.31 9.93 13.30
N THR A 133 1.01 9.75 13.54
CA THR A 133 0.22 8.70 12.89
C THR A 133 -0.03 9.06 11.42
N LEU A 134 -0.31 8.08 10.57
CA LEU A 134 -0.64 8.33 9.16
C LEU A 134 -1.81 9.30 8.98
N SER A 135 -2.85 9.20 9.82
CA SER A 135 -4.01 10.10 9.78
C SER A 135 -3.64 11.54 10.12
N GLN A 136 -2.69 11.77 11.03
CA GLN A 136 -2.17 13.11 11.34
C GLN A 136 -1.30 13.64 10.20
N LEU A 137 -0.41 12.80 9.65
CA LEU A 137 0.42 13.16 8.50
C LEU A 137 -0.44 13.60 7.32
N MET A 138 -1.51 12.85 7.01
CA MET A 138 -2.45 13.20 5.95
C MET A 138 -3.07 14.59 6.16
N LYS A 139 -3.51 14.92 7.38
CA LYS A 139 -4.09 16.24 7.69
C LYS A 139 -3.07 17.36 7.54
N GLU A 140 -1.83 17.16 8.01
CA GLU A 140 -0.76 18.16 7.87
C GLU A 140 -0.38 18.37 6.39
N LEU A 141 -0.27 17.29 5.61
CA LEU A 141 -0.01 17.36 4.17
C LEU A 141 -1.12 18.11 3.42
N GLN A 142 -2.38 17.87 3.74
CA GLN A 142 -3.51 18.59 3.16
C GLN A 142 -3.47 20.08 3.49
N SER A 143 -3.13 20.44 4.74
CA SER A 143 -2.98 21.85 5.12
C SER A 143 -1.83 22.51 4.36
N TYR A 144 -0.72 21.80 4.15
CA TYR A 144 0.42 22.29 3.39
C TYR A 144 0.07 22.47 1.89
N GLU A 145 -0.67 21.53 1.30
CA GLU A 145 -1.17 21.64 -0.08
C GLU A 145 -2.04 22.90 -0.28
N LEU A 146 -2.92 23.22 0.68
CA LEU A 146 -3.71 24.45 0.64
C LEU A 146 -2.84 25.71 0.67
N MET A 147 -1.77 25.72 1.47
CA MET A 147 -0.83 26.84 1.51
C MET A 147 -0.08 26.99 0.17
N LEU A 148 0.37 25.89 -0.44
CA LEU A 148 1.01 25.90 -1.75
C LEU A 148 0.09 26.49 -2.83
N ASN A 149 -1.19 26.10 -2.82
CA ASN A 149 -2.16 26.57 -3.81
C ASN A 149 -2.55 28.04 -3.58
N GLY A 150 -2.68 28.47 -2.32
CA GLY A 150 -2.87 29.89 -1.98
C GLY A 150 -1.69 30.76 -2.39
N SER A 151 -0.47 30.24 -2.30
CA SER A 151 0.77 30.92 -2.72
C SER A 151 0.85 31.08 -4.24
N LYS A 152 0.38 30.10 -5.03
CA LYS A 152 0.34 30.17 -6.50
C LYS A 152 -0.61 31.25 -7.03
N LEU A 153 -1.76 31.44 -6.37
CA LEU A 153 -2.74 32.47 -6.76
C LEU A 153 -2.25 33.92 -6.54
N VAL A 154 -1.24 34.13 -5.69
CA VAL A 154 -0.67 35.47 -5.45
C VAL A 154 0.36 35.87 -6.51
N GLN A 155 0.97 34.91 -7.22
CA GLN A 155 1.94 35.22 -8.29
C GLN A 155 1.31 35.49 -9.66
N GLU A 156 0.01 35.23 -9.86
CA GLU A 156 -0.73 35.62 -11.08
C GLU A 156 -1.59 36.87 -10.83
N LYS A 157 -1.02 38.07 -11.03
CA LYS A 157 -1.76 39.31 -11.34
C LYS A 157 -0.79 40.46 -11.74
N PRO A 158 -1.24 41.47 -12.52
CA PRO A 158 -1.43 41.47 -13.96
C PRO A 158 -0.40 42.38 -14.67
N LYS A 159 -0.16 42.17 -15.99
CA LYS A 159 0.59 43.13 -16.82
C LYS A 159 -0.10 44.50 -16.76
N ALA A 160 0.54 45.47 -16.12
CA ALA A 160 0.14 46.86 -16.13
C ALA A 160 0.39 47.44 -17.53
N ASN A 161 -0.68 47.64 -18.29
CA ASN A 161 -0.63 48.50 -19.47
C ASN A 161 -0.68 49.94 -18.97
N LEU A 162 0.46 50.62 -18.97
CA LEU A 162 0.56 52.07 -18.82
C LEU A 162 -0.04 52.73 -20.08
N ALA A 163 -1.32 53.06 -20.03
CA ALA A 163 -1.89 54.07 -20.93
C ALA A 163 -1.70 55.44 -20.26
N VAL A 164 -0.63 56.13 -20.66
CA VAL A 164 -0.41 57.54 -20.36
C VAL A 164 -1.52 58.33 -21.08
N GLY A 165 -2.41 58.96 -20.31
CA GLY A 165 -3.30 59.99 -20.85
C GLY A 165 -2.54 61.26 -21.18
N PRO A 166 -3.20 62.20 -21.88
CA PRO A 166 -3.30 63.51 -21.25
C PRO A 166 -4.74 64.02 -21.16
N SER A 167 -4.98 64.70 -20.05
CA SER A 167 -6.20 65.44 -19.72
C SER A 167 -6.20 66.82 -20.40
N SER A 168 -7.29 67.09 -21.12
CA SER A 168 -8.06 68.34 -21.31
C SER A 168 -7.43 69.72 -21.11
N SER A 169 -7.63 70.61 -22.10
CA SER A 169 -8.21 71.95 -21.83
C SER A 169 -8.81 72.59 -23.09
N LYS A 170 -10.12 72.90 -23.01
CA LYS A 170 -10.91 73.73 -23.92
C LYS A 170 -10.62 75.20 -23.61
N GLY A 171 -10.41 76.04 -24.63
CA GLY A 171 -10.30 77.49 -24.50
C GLY A 171 -10.82 78.17 -25.77
N GLU A 172 -11.85 79.00 -25.59
CA GLU A 172 -12.51 79.84 -26.60
C GLU A 172 -11.59 80.97 -27.08
N THR A 173 -11.72 81.39 -28.35
CA THR A 173 -11.30 82.73 -28.82
C THR A 173 -12.24 83.21 -29.93
N GLU A 174 -12.78 84.41 -29.73
CA GLU A 174 -13.55 85.25 -30.65
C GLU A 174 -12.75 85.65 -31.90
N THR A 175 -13.41 85.72 -33.05
CA THR A 175 -13.50 86.92 -33.92
C THR A 175 -14.61 86.75 -34.95
#